data_AF-A0AAV4M6W2-F1
#
_entry.id   AF-A0AAV4M6W2-F1
#
_cell.length_a   1.000
_cell.length_b   1.000
_cell.length_c   1.000
_cell.angle_alpha   90.00
_cell.angle_beta   90.00
_cell.angle_gamma   90.00
#
_symmetry.space_group_name_H-M   'P 1'
#
loop_
_entity.id
_entity.type
_entity.pdbx_description
1 polymer ?
#
loop_
_entity_poly.entity_id
_entity_poly.type
_entity_poly.pdbx_seq_one_letter_code
_entity_poly.pdbx_strand_id
1 'polypeptide(L)'
;MTDSDKSEVVHLDVWKSGAHFKILAIYSPPCNQPNFSYVNHLKHSIFIGDFNAHSPSWGYSDTNEAGRRVHDFLCSATFELIY
;
A
#
# COMPACT_ATOMS: atom_id res chain seq x y z
N MET A 1 -21.33 -9.47 6.63
CA MET A 1 -20.20 -8.93 7.40
C MET A 1 -20.39 -7.43 7.43
N THR A 2 -20.80 -6.90 8.58
CA THR A 2 -21.15 -5.48 8.77
C THR A 2 -20.33 -4.96 9.92
N ASP A 3 -19.06 -4.74 9.63
CA ASP A 3 -18.22 -3.69 10.19
C ASP A 3 -17.14 -3.49 9.14
N SER A 4 -16.80 -2.24 8.82
CA SER A 4 -15.75 -1.96 7.85
C SER A 4 -14.43 -2.42 8.46
N ASP A 5 -13.96 -3.61 8.09
CA ASP A 5 -12.64 -4.07 8.53
C ASP A 5 -11.61 -3.04 8.05
N LYS A 6 -10.99 -2.34 9.00
CA LYS A 6 -10.04 -1.27 8.71
C LYS A 6 -8.70 -1.89 8.37
N SER A 7 -7.96 -1.27 7.45
CA SER A 7 -6.58 -1.67 7.20
C SER A 7 -5.77 -1.53 8.49
N GLU A 8 -4.96 -2.55 8.76
CA GLU A 8 -3.97 -2.52 9.83
C GLU A 8 -2.68 -1.94 9.27
N VAL A 9 -2.08 -0.99 9.99
CA VAL A 9 -0.87 -0.30 9.56
C VAL A 9 0.13 -0.29 10.69
N VAL A 10 1.31 -0.86 10.45
CA VAL A 10 2.48 -0.76 11.32
C VAL A 10 3.47 0.19 10.68
N HIS A 11 3.84 1.23 11.40
CA HIS A 11 4.83 2.21 10.97
C HIS A 11 6.16 1.94 11.67
N LEU A 12 7.22 1.85 10.88
CA LEU A 12 8.59 1.61 11.34
C LEU A 12 9.47 2.76 10.86
N ASP A 13 10.09 3.45 11.82
CA ASP A 13 11.13 4.42 11.54
C ASP A 13 12.51 3.74 11.61
N VAL A 14 13.24 3.77 10.49
CA VAL A 14 14.54 3.09 10.35
C VAL A 14 15.61 4.12 10.03
N TRP A 15 16.68 4.15 10.81
CA TRP A 15 17.86 4.96 10.52
C TRP A 15 18.99 4.07 10.04
N LYS A 16 19.54 4.36 8.87
CA LYS A 16 20.67 3.64 8.30
C LYS A 16 21.61 4.60 7.58
N SER A 17 22.88 4.58 7.93
CA SER A 17 23.93 5.41 7.31
C SER A 17 23.59 6.91 7.29
N GLY A 18 22.97 7.42 8.36
CA GLY A 18 22.56 8.84 8.49
C GLY A 18 21.29 9.22 7.73
N ALA A 19 20.68 8.30 6.98
CA ALA A 19 19.39 8.50 6.33
C ALA A 19 18.25 7.90 7.18
N HIS A 20 17.11 8.58 7.16
CA HIS A 20 15.85 8.13 7.78
C HIS A 20 14.94 7.56 6.70
N PHE A 21 14.51 6.32 6.90
CA PHE A 21 13.56 5.60 6.07
C PHE A 21 12.30 5.30 6.86
N LYS A 22 11.16 5.36 6.19
CA LYS A 22 9.87 4.98 6.77
C LYS A 22 9.37 3.73 6.09
N ILE A 23 9.11 2.69 6.85
CA ILE A 23 8.52 1.46 6.33
C ILE A 23 7.12 1.36 6.88
N LEU A 24 6.13 1.27 5.99
CA LEU A 24 4.75 1.01 6.35
C LEU A 24 4.41 -0.41 5.93
N ALA A 25 4.21 -1.27 6.94
CA ALA A 25 3.68 -2.61 6.76
C ALA A 25 2.15 -2.55 6.88
N ILE A 26 1.44 -2.91 5.82
CA ILE A 26 0.00 -2.72 5.70
C ILE A 26 -0.68 -4.07 5.44
N TYR A 27 -1.73 -4.35 6.19
CA TYR A 27 -2.67 -5.40 5.84
C TYR A 27 -4.03 -4.78 5.56
N SER A 28 -4.59 -5.00 4.37
CA SER A 28 -5.95 -4.63 4.03
C SER A 28 -6.75 -5.90 3.76
N PRO A 29 -7.78 -6.22 4.57
CA PRO A 29 -8.54 -7.45 4.41
C PRO A 29 -9.32 -7.49 3.09
N PRO A 30 -9.77 -8.68 2.64
CA PRO A 30 -10.60 -8.83 1.45
C PRO A 30 -11.84 -7.93 1.50
N CYS A 31 -12.29 -7.45 0.34
CA CYS A 31 -13.43 -6.54 0.20
C CYS A 31 -13.29 -5.17 0.90
N ASN A 32 -12.17 -4.89 1.57
CA ASN A 32 -11.87 -3.56 2.06
C ASN A 32 -11.29 -2.67 0.94
N GLN A 33 -11.41 -1.37 1.15
CA GLN A 33 -10.86 -0.35 0.28
C GLN A 33 -9.69 0.32 0.98
N PRO A 34 -8.44 0.04 0.55
CA PRO A 34 -7.28 0.65 1.19
C PRO A 34 -7.32 2.17 1.05
N ASN A 35 -7.04 2.86 2.15
CA ASN A 35 -6.91 4.31 2.20
C ASN A 35 -5.42 4.66 2.16
N PHE A 36 -5.01 5.61 1.33
CA PHE A 36 -3.61 6.05 1.19
C PHE A 36 -3.39 7.51 1.61
N SER A 37 -4.39 8.16 2.21
CA SER A 37 -4.28 9.58 2.61
C SER A 37 -3.15 9.84 3.61
N TYR A 38 -2.76 8.84 4.41
CA TYR A 38 -1.64 8.94 5.34
C TYR A 38 -0.26 8.85 4.67
N VAL A 39 -0.20 8.56 3.37
CA VAL A 39 1.03 8.23 2.66
C VAL A 39 1.62 9.38 1.83
N ASN A 40 0.79 10.35 1.45
CA ASN A 40 1.02 11.20 0.27
C ASN A 40 2.26 12.14 0.31
N HIS A 41 3.06 12.11 1.38
CA HIS A 41 4.20 13.01 1.59
C HIS A 41 5.46 12.31 2.13
N LEU A 42 5.50 10.98 2.12
CA LEU A 42 6.59 10.25 2.74
C LEU A 42 7.76 10.06 1.75
N LYS A 43 8.82 10.87 1.90
CA LYS A 43 10.11 10.66 1.21
C LYS A 43 10.84 9.45 1.82
N HIS A 44 11.69 8.79 1.03
CA HIS A 44 12.48 7.61 1.46
C HIS A 44 11.62 6.55 2.17
N SER A 45 10.51 6.17 1.52
CA SER A 45 9.51 5.31 2.14
C SER A 45 9.29 4.03 1.36
N ILE A 46 9.07 2.95 2.10
CA ILE A 46 8.79 1.62 1.56
C ILE A 46 7.42 1.21 2.06
N PHE A 47 6.56 0.78 1.14
CA PHE A 47 5.25 0.22 1.43
C PHE A 47 5.32 -1.27 1.17
N ILE A 48 5.02 -2.06 2.18
CA ILE A 48 5.00 -3.52 2.10
C ILE A 48 3.70 -4.02 2.70
N GLY A 49 3.08 -5.02 2.11
CA GLY A 49 1.80 -5.46 2.63
C GLY A 49 1.02 -6.38 1.72
N ASP A 50 -0.04 -6.93 2.29
CA ASP A 50 -1.10 -7.60 1.55
C ASP A 50 -2.32 -6.68 1.52
N PHE A 51 -2.62 -6.17 0.33
CA PHE A 51 -3.74 -5.27 0.10
C PHE A 51 -5.03 -5.98 -0.33
N ASN A 52 -4.99 -7.30 -0.54
CA ASN A 52 -6.04 -8.06 -1.23
C ASN A 52 -6.45 -7.41 -2.57
N ALA A 53 -5.47 -6.81 -3.23
CA ALA A 53 -5.63 -5.97 -4.40
C ALA A 53 -5.28 -6.77 -5.66
N HIS A 54 -6.27 -7.12 -6.47
CA HIS A 54 -6.03 -7.87 -7.70
C HIS A 54 -5.69 -6.89 -8.82
N SER A 55 -4.60 -7.13 -9.54
CA SER A 55 -4.28 -6.43 -10.79
C SER A 55 -3.35 -7.28 -11.66
N PRO A 56 -3.51 -7.23 -13.00
CA PRO A 56 -2.53 -7.78 -13.93
C PRO A 56 -1.13 -7.19 -13.79
N SER A 57 -1.00 -5.98 -13.23
CA SER A 57 0.31 -5.34 -13.02
C SER A 57 1.23 -6.09 -12.06
N TRP A 58 0.68 -6.96 -11.22
CA TRP A 58 1.43 -7.79 -10.26
C TRP A 58 0.90 -9.23 -10.21
N GLY A 59 0.40 -9.74 -11.34
CA GLY A 59 0.22 -11.18 -11.56
C GLY A 59 -1.20 -11.76 -11.43
N TYR A 60 -2.23 -10.93 -11.24
CA TYR A 60 -3.63 -11.42 -11.27
C TYR A 60 -4.22 -11.44 -12.67
N SER A 61 -5.22 -12.29 -12.92
CA SER A 61 -5.96 -12.32 -14.19
C SER A 61 -7.02 -11.22 -14.30
N ASP A 62 -7.42 -10.63 -13.18
CA ASP A 62 -8.47 -9.64 -13.06
C ASP A 62 -8.04 -8.43 -12.23
N THR A 63 -8.84 -7.36 -12.27
CA THR A 63 -8.65 -6.17 -11.45
C THR A 63 -9.87 -5.95 -10.55
N ASN A 64 -9.65 -5.93 -9.24
CA ASN A 64 -10.70 -5.60 -8.27
C ASN A 64 -10.63 -4.12 -7.83
N GLU A 65 -11.57 -3.65 -7.00
CA GLU A 65 -11.62 -2.26 -6.53
C GLU A 65 -10.33 -1.85 -5.78
N ALA A 66 -9.82 -2.73 -4.90
CA ALA A 66 -8.59 -2.47 -4.17
C ALA A 66 -7.38 -2.35 -5.12
N GLY A 67 -7.31 -3.20 -6.15
CA GLY A 67 -6.31 -3.15 -7.21
C GLY A 67 -6.34 -1.87 -8.01
N ARG A 68 -7.54 -1.39 -8.38
CA ARG A 68 -7.68 -0.09 -9.04
C ARG A 68 -7.15 1.04 -8.17
N ARG A 69 -7.45 1.05 -6.88
CA ARG A 69 -6.97 2.10 -5.96
C ARG A 69 -5.46 2.07 -5.72
N VAL A 70 -4.88 0.88 -5.59
CA VAL A 70 -3.41 0.73 -5.52
C VAL A 70 -2.79 1.26 -6.81
N HIS A 71 -3.35 0.92 -7.96
CA HIS A 71 -2.87 1.43 -9.26
C HIS A 71 -2.97 2.96 -9.36
N ASP A 72 -4.12 3.54 -9.03
CA ASP A 72 -4.32 5.00 -9.05
C ASP A 72 -3.33 5.71 -8.10
N PHE A 73 -3.11 5.13 -6.92
CA PHE A 73 -2.12 5.61 -5.96
C PHE A 73 -0.69 5.57 -6.53
N LEU A 74 -0.28 4.44 -7.13
CA LEU A 74 1.03 4.31 -7.80
C LEU A 74 1.20 5.31 -8.95
N CYS A 75 0.14 5.61 -9.70
CA CYS A 75 0.17 6.59 -10.80
C CYS A 75 0.21 8.05 -10.31
N SER A 76 -0.28 8.33 -9.11
CA SER A 76 -0.33 9.69 -8.54
C SER A 76 0.99 10.20 -7.95
N ALA A 77 1.97 9.31 -7.77
CA ALA A 77 3.25 9.62 -7.15
C ALA A 77 4.39 8.85 -7.83
N THR A 78 5.63 9.20 -7.54
CA THR A 78 6.80 8.45 -8.02
C THR A 78 7.03 7.22 -7.13
N PHE A 79 6.26 6.16 -7.36
CA PHE A 79 6.49 4.84 -6.77
C PHE A 79 7.10 3.89 -7.79
N GLU A 80 8.01 3.05 -7.33
CA GLU A 80 8.47 1.88 -8.07
C GLU A 80 7.82 0.65 -7.45
N LEU A 81 7.08 -0.12 -8.25
CA LEU A 81 6.47 -1.36 -7.82
C LEU A 81 7.50 -2.49 -7.91
N ILE A 82 7.68 -3.22 -6.80
CA ILE A 82 8.55 -4.40 -6.71
C ILE A 82 7.67 -5.60 -6.37
N TYR A 83 7.64 -6.63 -7.22
CA TYR A 83 6.87 -7.86 -7.04
C TYR A 83 7.63 -9.09 -7.53
#